data_AF-A0A016WC42-F1
#
_entry.id   AF-A0A016WC42-F1
#
_cell.length_a   1.000
_cell.length_b   1.000
_cell.length_c   1.000
_cell.angle_alpha   90.00
_cell.angle_beta   90.00
_cell.angle_gamma   90.00
#
_symmetry.space_group_name_H-M   'P 1'
#
loop_
_entity.id
_entity.type
_entity.pdbx_description
1 polymer ?
#
loop_
_entity_poly.entity_id
_entity_poly.type
_entity_poly.pdbx_seq_one_letter_code
_entity_poly.pdbx_strand_id
1 'polypeptide(L)' 'NCENASYGGTICAERNAMTTALALGHRKFKAVAVVTELKSPASPCGMCRQFLVEFGNYKVMHQLAV' A
#
# COMPACT_ATOMS: atom_id res chain seq x y z
N ASN A 1 2.40 8.47 -1.73
CA ASN A 1 3.19 8.35 -0.47
C ASN A 1 3.22 9.71 0.22
N CYS A 2 3.59 9.76 1.50
CA CYS A 2 3.85 11.00 2.23
C CYS A 2 5.26 10.93 2.82
N GLU A 3 6.12 11.86 2.41
CA GLU A 3 7.54 11.87 2.74
C GLU A 3 7.82 12.70 4.00
N ASN A 4 9.01 12.55 4.55
CA ASN A 4 9.46 13.30 5.71
C ASN A 4 10.96 13.60 5.62
N ALA A 5 11.40 14.72 6.21
CA ALA A 5 12.81 15.11 6.26
C ALA A 5 13.68 14.06 7.00
N SER A 6 13.13 13.41 8.03
CA SER A 6 13.70 12.16 8.55
C SER A 6 13.21 11.02 7.65
N TYR A 7 14.02 10.60 6.68
CA TYR A 7 13.57 9.75 5.57
C TYR A 7 12.92 8.43 6.03
N GLY A 8 13.34 7.88 7.17
CA GLY A 8 12.72 6.70 7.79
C GLY A 8 11.27 6.89 8.22
N GLY A 9 10.80 8.14 8.36
CA GLY A 9 9.42 8.51 8.66
C GLY A 9 8.47 8.48 7.46
N THR A 10 8.95 8.13 6.26
CA THR A 10 8.12 8.06 5.05
C THR A 10 7.02 7.01 5.17
N ILE A 11 5.79 7.39 4.83
CA ILE A 11 4.62 6.51 4.78
C ILE A 11 4.26 6.23 3.31
N CYS A 12 4.35 4.97 2.91
CA CYS A 12 3.97 4.54 1.56
C CYS A 12 2.44 4.57 1.38
N ALA A 13 1.98 4.63 0.14
CA ALA A 13 0.55 4.77 -0.18
C ALA A 13 -0.28 3.60 0.37
N GLU A 14 0.27 2.39 0.35
CA GLU A 14 -0.37 1.15 0.80
C GLU A 14 -0.66 1.19 2.30
N ARG A 15 0.34 1.62 3.10
CA ARG A 15 0.19 1.75 4.55
C ARG A 15 -0.84 2.82 4.89
N ASN A 16 -0.79 3.97 4.21
CA ASN A 16 -1.78 5.04 4.42
C ASN A 16 -3.21 4.59 4.08
N ALA A 17 -3.41 3.92 2.94
CA ALA A 17 -4.72 3.43 2.53
C ALA A 17 -5.29 2.40 3.51
N MET A 18 -4.46 1.45 3.95
CA MET A 18 -4.87 0.42 4.89
C MET A 18 -5.18 0.99 6.27
N THR A 19 -4.31 1.84 6.85
CA THR A 19 -4.59 2.47 8.17
C THR A 19 -5.85 3.32 8.13
N THR A 20 -6.10 4.05 7.04
CA THR A 20 -7.34 4.81 6.84
C THR A 20 -8.56 3.90 6.82
N ALA A 21 -8.53 2.81 6.03
CA ALA A 21 -9.65 1.87 5.97
C ALA A 21 -9.92 1.20 7.33
N LEU A 22 -8.86 0.86 8.07
CA LEU A 22 -8.96 0.32 9.42
C LEU A 22 -9.56 1.33 10.40
N ALA A 23 -9.16 2.59 10.33
CA ALA A 23 -9.71 3.68 11.15
C ALA A 23 -11.21 3.89 10.87
N LEU A 24 -11.65 3.71 9.62
CA LEU A 24 -13.06 3.73 9.22
C LEU A 24 -13.83 2.44 9.56
N GLY A 25 -13.21 1.47 10.24
CA GLY A 25 -13.87 0.24 10.68
C GLY A 25 -13.92 -0.88 9.65
N HIS A 26 -13.33 -0.71 8.45
CA HIS A 26 -13.27 -1.79 7.46
C HIS A 26 -12.28 -2.88 7.90
N ARG A 27 -12.65 -4.15 7.74
CA ARG A 27 -11.83 -5.32 8.13
C ARG A 27 -11.77 -6.44 7.08
N LYS A 28 -12.56 -6.34 6.01
CA LYS A 28 -12.62 -7.33 4.93
C LYS A 28 -12.32 -6.65 3.61
N PHE A 29 -11.21 -7.04 2.99
CA PHE A 29 -10.73 -6.46 1.75
C PHE A 29 -10.79 -7.49 0.63
N LYS A 30 -11.22 -7.07 -0.56
CA LYS A 30 -11.22 -7.94 -1.75
C LYS A 30 -9.88 -7.88 -2.49
N ALA A 31 -9.35 -6.67 -2.65
CA ALA A 31 -8.10 -6.40 -3.34
C ALA A 31 -7.52 -5.05 -2.92
N VAL A 32 -6.23 -4.86 -3.20
CA VAL A 32 -5.54 -3.56 -3.18
C VAL A 32 -4.88 -3.35 -4.54
N ALA A 33 -4.91 -2.12 -5.05
CA ALA A 33 -4.23 -1.74 -6.28
C ALA A 33 -3.17 -0.68 -5.95
N VAL A 34 -1.97 -0.84 -6.52
CA VAL A 34 -0.89 0.14 -6.41
C VAL A 34 -0.56 0.62 -7.82
N VAL A 35 -0.58 1.94 -8.00
CA VAL A 35 -0.33 2.61 -9.29
C VAL A 35 0.91 3.48 -9.14
N THR A 36 1.75 3.47 -10.17
CA THR A 36 2.99 4.25 -10.23
C THR A 36 3.24 4.73 -11.65
N GLU A 37 3.90 5.87 -11.81
CA GLU A 37 4.38 6.42 -13.10
C GLU A 37 5.55 5.63 -13.71
N LEU A 38 5.90 4.47 -13.15
CA LEU A 38 6.98 3.63 -13.65
C LEU A 38 6.53 2.87 -14.90
N LYS A 39 7.43 2.78 -15.88
CA LYS A 39 7.24 2.03 -17.14
C LYS A 39 7.12 0.51 -16.96
N SER A 40 7.37 0.01 -15.76
CA SER A 40 7.23 -1.40 -15.41
C SER A 40 6.48 -1.49 -14.08
N PRO A 41 5.62 -2.51 -13.88
CA PRO A 41 4.93 -2.67 -12.61
C PRO A 41 5.91 -2.78 -11.46
N ALA A 42 5.73 -1.95 -10.44
CA ALA A 42 6.49 -2.03 -9.20
C ALA A 42 5.67 -2.74 -8.13
N SER A 43 6.34 -3.62 -7.38
CA SER A 43 5.74 -4.28 -6.24
C SER A 43 5.86 -3.44 -4.96
N PRO A 44 4.94 -3.55 -3.98
CA PRO A 44 5.08 -2.97 -2.66
C PRO A 44 6.43 -3.29 -2.04
N CYS A 45 6.99 -2.32 -1.34
CA CYS A 45 8.23 -2.52 -0.59
C CYS A 45 8.03 -3.55 0.54
N GLY A 46 9.13 -4.11 1.07
CA GLY A 46 9.07 -5.17 2.08
C GLY A 46 8.22 -4.82 3.31
N MET A 47 8.32 -3.57 3.78
CA MET A 47 7.54 -3.08 4.91
C MET A 47 6.03 -3.05 4.62
N CYS A 48 5.64 -2.62 3.42
CA CYS A 48 4.23 -2.63 3.01
C CYS A 48 3.73 -4.06 2.84
N ARG A 49 4.52 -4.96 2.27
CA ARG A 49 4.13 -6.38 2.15
C ARG A 49 3.85 -7.00 3.51
N GLN A 50 4.77 -6.83 4.47
CA GLN A 50 4.57 -7.33 5.82
C GLN A 50 3.34 -6.71 6.48
N PHE A 51 3.18 -5.38 6.38
CA PHE A 51 2.03 -4.70 6.95
C PHE A 51 0.70 -5.19 6.37
N LEU A 52 0.62 -5.35 5.05
CA LEU A 52 -0.61 -5.74 4.36
C LEU A 52 -1.06 -7.17 4.73
N VAL A 53 -0.12 -8.12 4.92
CA VAL A 53 -0.46 -9.52 5.25
C VAL A 53 -1.06 -9.69 6.64
N GLU A 54 -0.81 -8.76 7.57
CA GLU A 54 -1.45 -8.78 8.90
C GLU A 54 -2.98 -8.59 8.84
N PHE A 55 -3.48 -7.98 7.76
CA PHE A 55 -4.90 -7.61 7.63
C PHE A 55 -5.67 -8.48 6.63
N GLY A 56 -5.09 -9.62 6.22
CA GLY A 56 -5.78 -10.68 5.48
C GLY A 56 -5.13 -11.09 4.17
N ASN A 57 -5.72 -12.11 3.55
CA ASN A 57 -5.26 -12.70 2.29
C ASN A 57 -6.10 -12.20 1.11
N TYR A 58 -5.79 -11.02 0.60
CA TYR A 58 -6.48 -10.37 -0.52
C TYR A 58 -5.53 -10.14 -1.69
N LYS A 59 -6.11 -10.00 -2.89
CA LYS A 59 -5.32 -9.85 -4.12
C LYS A 59 -4.61 -8.49 -4.14
N VAL A 60 -3.29 -8.48 -4.29
CA VAL A 60 -2.50 -7.27 -4.54
C VAL A 60 -2.28 -7.14 -6.04
N MET A 61 -2.76 -6.05 -6.63
CA MET A 61 -2.64 -5.76 -8.07
C MET A 61 -1.67 -4.60 -8.28
N HIS A 62 -0.74 -4.76 -9.22
CA HIS A 62 0.20 -3.73 -9.65
C HIS A 62 -0.22 -3.27 -11.04
N GLN A 63 -0.54 -1.99 -11.18
CA GLN A 63 -0.94 -1.42 -12.45
C GLN A 63 0.06 -0.36 -12.89
N LEU A 64 0.43 -0.42 -14.17
CA LEU A 64 1.12 0.69 -14.83
C LEU A 64 0.20 1.92 -14.84
N ALA A 65 0.76 3.09 -14.56
CA ALA A 65 0.08 4.34 -14.85
C ALA A 65 -0.22 4.47 -16.35
N VAL A 66 -1.26 5.26 -16.62
CA VAL A 66 -1.95 5.50 -17.88
C VAL A 66 -1.04 6.14 -18.93
#